data_AF-M3THN9-F1
#
_entry.id   AF-M3THN9-F1
#
_cell.length_a   1.000
_cell.length_b   1.000
_cell.length_c   1.000
_cell.angle_alpha   90.00
_cell.angle_beta   90.00
_cell.angle_gamma   90.00
#
_symmetry.space_group_name_H-M   'P 1'
#
loop_
_entity.id
_entity.type
_entity.pdbx_description
1 polymer ?
#
loop_
_entity_poly.entity_id
_entity_poly.type
_entity_poly.pdbx_seq_one_letter_code
_entity_poly.pdbx_strand_id
1 'polypeptide(L)'
;MSEETTYTTTDSGAPAGSDEHSLTVGPAGPIVLHDHYLIEQMAQFNRERIPERQPHAKGSGAFGTFETTSDMSQYTCASLFQPGATTEMVARFSTVAGERGSPDTWRDPRGFALKFYTDEGVYDMVGNNTPVFFIKDPLKFQHFIRSQKRRADNNLRDHDMQWDF
;
A
#
# COMPACT_ATOMS: atom_id res chain seq x y z
N MET A 1 21.65 3.57 0.12
CA MET A 1 22.10 3.12 1.45
C MET A 1 23.19 4.08 1.87
N SER A 2 23.06 4.71 3.04
CA SER A 2 24.13 5.55 3.59
C SER A 2 25.33 4.68 3.98
N GLU A 3 26.55 5.21 3.84
CA GLU A 3 27.80 4.52 4.13
C GLU A 3 28.20 4.57 5.62
N GLU A 4 27.34 5.06 6.51
CA GLU A 4 27.63 5.07 7.94
C GLU A 4 27.49 3.67 8.54
N THR A 5 28.58 3.17 9.13
CA THR A 5 28.57 1.93 9.91
C THR A 5 27.80 2.14 11.20
N THR A 6 26.53 1.73 11.21
CA THR A 6 25.69 1.70 12.42
C THR A 6 25.86 0.35 13.13
N TYR A 7 25.97 0.36 14.46
CA TYR A 7 25.92 -0.86 15.26
C TYR A 7 24.51 -1.47 15.24
N THR A 8 24.41 -2.80 15.17
CA THR A 8 23.12 -3.49 15.30
C THR A 8 22.62 -3.39 16.74
N THR A 9 21.36 -2.96 16.90
CA THR A 9 20.68 -2.83 18.19
C THR A 9 19.37 -3.60 18.20
N THR A 10 18.90 -3.92 19.39
CA THR A 10 17.53 -4.37 19.66
C THR A 10 16.54 -3.21 19.52
N ASP A 11 15.24 -3.50 19.53
CA ASP A 11 14.17 -2.49 19.49
C ASP A 11 14.23 -1.52 20.69
N SER A 12 14.83 -1.95 21.80
CA SER A 12 15.06 -1.11 23.00
C SER A 12 16.29 -0.20 22.91
N GLY A 13 17.09 -0.32 21.84
CA GLY A 13 18.34 0.40 21.64
C GLY A 13 19.56 -0.22 22.31
N ALA A 14 19.42 -1.36 23.01
CA ALA A 14 20.56 -2.11 23.54
C ALA A 14 21.37 -2.75 22.38
N PRO A 15 22.72 -2.78 22.44
CA PRO A 15 23.54 -3.46 21.43
C PRO A 15 23.17 -4.94 21.28
N ALA A 16 23.06 -5.42 20.04
CA ALA A 16 22.86 -6.83 19.76
C ALA A 16 24.16 -7.61 20.03
N GLY A 17 24.07 -8.72 20.77
CA GLY A 17 25.26 -9.53 21.10
C GLY A 17 25.84 -10.29 19.91
N SER A 18 24.97 -10.72 18.98
CA SER A 18 25.33 -11.32 17.69
C SER A 18 24.15 -11.18 16.74
N ASP A 19 24.43 -10.87 15.46
CA ASP A 19 23.44 -10.81 14.38
C ASP A 19 23.49 -12.05 13.46
N GLU A 20 24.46 -12.94 13.70
CA GLU A 20 24.72 -14.11 12.86
C GLU A 20 24.45 -15.44 13.58
N HIS A 21 24.53 -15.44 14.91
CA HIS A 21 24.49 -16.66 15.72
C HIS A 21 23.54 -16.53 16.90
N SER A 22 22.63 -17.49 17.04
CA SER A 22 21.82 -17.64 18.24
C SER A 22 22.66 -18.09 19.44
N LEU A 23 22.22 -17.73 20.64
CA LEU A 23 22.81 -18.16 21.90
C LEU A 23 22.49 -19.64 22.17
N THR A 24 23.54 -20.45 22.37
CA THR A 24 23.44 -21.90 22.59
C THR A 24 24.18 -22.37 23.84
N VAL A 25 23.83 -23.56 24.34
CA VAL A 25 24.60 -24.25 25.40
C VAL A 25 25.81 -24.98 24.79
N GLY A 26 26.89 -24.24 24.53
CA GLY A 26 28.08 -24.74 23.84
C GLY A 26 27.95 -24.74 22.30
N PRO A 27 29.03 -25.01 21.54
CA PRO A 27 29.07 -24.75 20.09
C PRO A 27 28.08 -25.55 19.23
N ALA A 28 27.57 -26.67 19.75
CA ALA A 28 26.59 -27.54 19.07
C ALA A 28 25.40 -27.89 19.97
N GLY A 29 25.16 -27.08 21.00
CA GLY A 29 24.05 -27.28 21.94
C GLY A 29 22.73 -26.68 21.47
N PRO A 30 21.65 -26.88 22.23
CA PRO A 30 20.36 -26.26 21.95
C PRO A 30 20.41 -24.74 22.13
N ILE A 31 19.52 -24.05 21.40
CA ILE A 31 19.25 -22.62 21.60
C ILE A 31 18.49 -22.42 22.91
N VAL A 32 18.84 -21.37 23.63
CA VAL A 32 18.24 -21.03 24.92
C VAL A 32 17.13 -19.98 24.76
N LEU A 33 16.06 -20.11 25.55
CA LEU A 33 14.91 -19.19 25.49
C LEU A 33 15.25 -17.74 25.85
N HIS A 34 16.31 -17.52 26.62
CA HIS A 34 16.76 -16.18 27.01
C HIS A 34 17.63 -15.49 25.95
N ASP A 35 17.76 -16.08 24.76
CA ASP A 35 18.21 -15.37 23.57
C ASP A 35 17.14 -14.36 23.13
N HIS A 36 17.08 -13.24 23.83
CA HIS A 36 16.02 -12.25 23.64
C HIS A 36 16.05 -11.64 22.24
N TYR A 37 17.24 -11.46 21.65
CA TYR A 37 17.38 -10.84 20.34
C TYR A 37 16.84 -11.74 19.22
N LEU A 38 17.13 -13.05 19.29
CA LEU A 38 16.52 -14.04 18.39
C LEU A 38 14.98 -14.00 18.45
N ILE A 39 14.43 -14.02 19.67
CA ILE A 39 12.97 -14.03 19.87
C ILE A 39 12.34 -12.73 19.35
N GLU A 40 12.98 -11.58 19.58
CA GLU A 40 12.56 -10.28 19.06
C GLU A 40 12.51 -10.28 17.53
N GLN A 41 13.59 -10.68 16.86
CA GLN A 41 13.65 -10.74 15.39
C GLN A 41 12.57 -11.67 14.81
N MET A 42 12.40 -12.86 15.39
CA MET A 42 11.35 -13.79 14.97
C MET A 42 9.94 -13.21 15.21
N ALA A 43 9.73 -12.50 16.32
CA ALA A 43 8.44 -11.90 16.64
C ALA A 43 8.07 -10.77 15.66
N GLN A 44 9.03 -9.93 15.28
CA GLN A 44 8.87 -8.91 14.24
C GLN A 44 8.57 -9.54 12.88
N PHE A 45 9.42 -10.46 12.44
CA PHE A 45 9.27 -11.14 11.14
C PHE A 45 7.89 -11.78 10.97
N ASN A 46 7.42 -12.50 12.00
CA ASN A 46 6.11 -13.16 11.98
C ASN A 46 4.92 -12.18 11.90
N ARG A 47 5.15 -10.87 12.10
CA ARG A 47 4.13 -9.82 12.14
C ARG A 47 4.27 -8.78 11.02
N GLU A 48 5.21 -8.95 10.10
CA GLU A 48 5.44 -7.99 9.01
C GLU A 48 4.24 -7.83 8.05
N ARG A 49 3.37 -8.84 7.93
CA ARG A 49 2.28 -8.84 6.96
C ARG A 49 1.00 -8.29 7.56
N ILE A 50 0.54 -7.16 7.04
CA ILE A 50 -0.82 -6.64 7.24
C ILE A 50 -1.75 -7.10 6.10
N PRO A 51 -3.08 -7.09 6.31
CA PRO A 51 -4.04 -7.34 5.24
C PRO A 51 -3.81 -6.41 4.03
N GLU A 52 -3.87 -6.96 2.82
CA GLU A 52 -3.81 -6.15 1.61
C GLU A 52 -5.12 -5.40 1.36
N ARG A 53 -5.10 -4.43 0.44
CA ARG A 53 -6.29 -3.65 0.08
C ARG A 53 -7.30 -4.51 -0.69
N GLN A 54 -8.59 -4.25 -0.48
CA GLN A 54 -9.69 -4.88 -1.21
C GLN A 54 -10.58 -3.80 -1.84
N PRO A 55 -10.48 -3.48 -3.15
CA PRO A 55 -9.51 -3.95 -4.14
C PRO A 55 -8.23 -3.08 -4.18
N HIS A 56 -7.51 -3.05 -5.30
CA HIS A 56 -6.31 -2.21 -5.51
C HIS A 56 -5.08 -2.58 -4.67
N ALA A 57 -4.85 -3.88 -4.45
CA ALA A 57 -3.73 -4.39 -3.65
C ALA A 57 -2.37 -4.06 -4.27
N LYS A 58 -2.16 -4.39 -5.55
CA LYS A 58 -0.90 -4.11 -6.27
C LYS A 58 -0.85 -2.67 -6.78
N GLY A 59 0.22 -1.95 -6.43
CA GLY A 59 0.40 -0.56 -6.84
C GLY A 59 1.74 0.03 -6.45
N SER A 60 1.98 1.25 -6.94
CA SER A 60 3.20 2.02 -6.74
C SER A 60 2.84 3.45 -6.33
N GLY A 61 3.73 4.14 -5.62
CA GLY A 61 3.50 5.51 -5.19
C GLY A 61 4.70 6.41 -5.44
N ALA A 62 4.43 7.70 -5.58
CA ALA A 62 5.44 8.75 -5.71
C ALA A 62 4.93 10.03 -5.04
N PHE A 63 5.84 10.75 -4.39
CA PHE A 63 5.59 12.12 -3.94
C PHE A 63 5.79 13.09 -5.10
N GLY A 64 5.17 14.25 -5.01
CA GLY A 64 5.33 15.33 -5.97
C GLY A 64 4.65 16.61 -5.49
N THR A 65 4.58 17.58 -6.39
CA THR A 65 4.03 18.91 -6.09
C THR A 65 2.99 19.26 -7.15
N PHE A 66 1.83 19.74 -6.69
CA PHE A 66 0.77 20.28 -7.53
C PHE A 66 0.86 21.81 -7.58
N GLU A 67 0.76 22.39 -8.77
CA GLU A 67 0.80 23.84 -8.99
C GLU A 67 -0.48 24.29 -9.69
N THR A 68 -1.16 25.27 -9.11
CA THR A 68 -2.36 25.87 -9.72
C THR A 68 -1.96 26.86 -10.79
N THR A 69 -2.27 26.53 -12.05
CA THR A 69 -1.94 27.35 -13.23
C THR A 69 -3.03 28.33 -13.66
N SER A 70 -4.24 28.20 -13.10
CA SER A 70 -5.40 29.01 -13.51
C SER A 70 -6.30 29.30 -12.32
N ASP A 71 -6.85 30.51 -12.28
CA ASP A 71 -7.68 30.97 -11.17
C ASP A 71 -9.04 30.26 -11.14
N MET A 72 -9.30 29.50 -10.07
CA MET A 72 -10.55 28.79 -9.82
C MET A 72 -11.40 29.44 -8.71
N SER A 73 -11.00 30.61 -8.20
CA SER A 73 -11.64 31.29 -7.06
C SER A 73 -13.12 31.60 -7.26
N GLN A 74 -13.56 31.73 -8.52
CA GLN A 74 -14.98 31.92 -8.85
C GLN A 74 -15.86 30.69 -8.52
N TYR A 75 -15.27 29.49 -8.43
CA TYR A 75 -15.99 28.23 -8.24
C TYR A 75 -15.77 27.62 -6.84
N THR A 76 -14.61 27.87 -6.22
CA THR A 76 -14.23 27.24 -4.96
C THR A 76 -13.32 28.13 -4.12
N CYS A 77 -13.51 28.06 -2.79
CA CYS A 77 -12.62 28.70 -1.82
C CYS A 77 -11.48 27.78 -1.35
N ALA A 78 -11.41 26.53 -1.81
CA ALA A 78 -10.38 25.59 -1.35
C ALA A 78 -8.97 26.08 -1.70
N SER A 79 -8.08 26.09 -0.71
CA SER A 79 -6.76 26.72 -0.80
C SER A 79 -5.87 26.18 -1.93
N LEU A 80 -5.88 24.87 -2.16
CA LEU A 80 -5.07 24.22 -3.20
C LEU A 80 -5.38 24.72 -4.62
N PHE A 81 -6.55 25.32 -4.86
CA PHE A 81 -6.98 25.81 -6.18
C PHE A 81 -6.93 27.34 -6.32
N GLN A 82 -6.38 28.04 -5.32
CA GLN A 82 -6.23 29.50 -5.40
C GLN A 82 -5.04 29.89 -6.30
N PRO A 83 -5.05 31.09 -6.91
CA PRO A 83 -3.97 31.53 -7.80
C PRO A 83 -2.59 31.46 -7.15
N GLY A 84 -1.63 30.82 -7.83
CA GLY A 84 -0.26 30.68 -7.35
C GLY A 84 -0.08 29.67 -6.21
N ALA A 85 -1.10 28.87 -5.89
CA ALA A 85 -1.00 27.82 -4.90
C ALA A 85 -0.07 26.68 -5.39
N THR A 86 0.81 26.25 -4.50
CA THR A 86 1.67 25.08 -4.67
C THR A 86 1.43 24.14 -3.49
N THR A 87 1.15 22.88 -3.74
CA THR A 87 0.74 21.91 -2.72
C THR A 87 1.49 20.60 -2.87
N GLU A 88 2.18 20.18 -1.80
CA GLU A 88 2.81 18.86 -1.75
C GLU A 88 1.74 17.76 -1.81
N MET A 89 2.05 16.69 -2.52
CA MET A 89 1.12 15.59 -2.71
C MET A 89 1.82 14.23 -2.82
N VAL A 90 1.04 13.17 -2.63
CA VAL A 90 1.44 11.81 -2.94
C VAL A 90 0.42 11.17 -3.87
N ALA A 91 0.91 10.54 -4.93
CA ALA A 91 0.12 9.73 -5.84
C ALA A 91 0.30 8.24 -5.51
N ARG A 92 -0.77 7.47 -5.65
CA ARG A 92 -0.71 6.00 -5.68
C ARG A 92 -1.46 5.46 -6.89
N PHE A 93 -0.72 4.75 -7.74
CA PHE A 93 -1.24 4.03 -8.90
C PHE A 93 -1.42 2.56 -8.57
N SER A 94 -2.42 1.90 -9.14
CA SER A 94 -2.70 0.49 -8.85
C SER A 94 -3.49 -0.20 -9.95
N THR A 95 -3.40 -1.53 -10.05
CA THR A 95 -4.45 -2.36 -10.69
C THR A 95 -5.66 -2.50 -9.76
N VAL A 96 -6.70 -3.24 -10.13
CA VAL A 96 -7.93 -3.41 -9.33
C VAL A 96 -8.06 -4.84 -8.79
N ALA A 97 -8.16 -5.83 -9.66
CA ALA A 97 -8.59 -7.18 -9.28
C ALA A 97 -7.49 -8.02 -8.63
N GLY A 98 -6.25 -7.86 -9.08
CA GLY A 98 -5.10 -8.66 -8.65
C GLY A 98 -4.70 -8.43 -7.18
N GLU A 99 -4.17 -9.49 -6.58
CA GLU A 99 -3.57 -9.48 -5.23
C GLU A 99 -2.18 -8.82 -5.24
N ARG A 100 -1.52 -8.66 -4.07
CA ARG A 100 -0.21 -8.00 -3.94
C ARG A 100 0.90 -8.54 -4.87
N GLY A 101 0.80 -9.80 -5.29
CA GLY A 101 1.77 -10.45 -6.19
C GLY A 101 1.42 -10.41 -7.68
N SER A 102 0.31 -9.78 -8.08
CA SER A 102 -0.12 -9.79 -9.48
C SER A 102 0.81 -8.96 -10.39
N PRO A 103 0.91 -9.29 -11.68
CA PRO A 103 1.72 -8.52 -12.63
C PRO A 103 1.09 -7.15 -12.94
N ASP A 104 1.93 -6.15 -13.15
CA ASP A 104 1.50 -4.75 -13.36
C ASP A 104 0.88 -4.51 -14.74
N THR A 105 1.18 -5.38 -15.70
CA THR A 105 0.81 -5.26 -17.11
C THR A 105 -0.54 -5.91 -17.46
N TRP A 106 -1.30 -6.39 -16.47
CA TRP A 106 -2.63 -6.94 -16.71
C TRP A 106 -3.62 -5.90 -17.24
N ARG A 107 -4.53 -6.33 -18.13
CA ARG A 107 -5.67 -5.50 -18.54
C ARG A 107 -6.60 -5.34 -17.34
N ASP A 108 -6.76 -4.09 -16.89
CA ASP A 108 -7.55 -3.72 -15.72
C ASP A 108 -7.72 -2.19 -15.75
N PRO A 109 -8.74 -1.57 -15.11
CA PRO A 109 -8.65 -0.16 -14.77
C PRO A 109 -7.41 0.11 -13.92
N ARG A 110 -6.99 1.36 -13.87
CA ARG A 110 -5.89 1.79 -13.00
C ARG A 110 -6.40 2.80 -11.99
N GLY A 111 -6.21 2.48 -10.70
CA GLY A 111 -6.38 3.45 -9.63
C GLY A 111 -5.42 4.60 -9.82
N PHE A 112 -5.91 5.82 -9.66
CA PHE A 112 -5.16 7.08 -9.71
C PHE A 112 -5.56 7.90 -8.49
N ALA A 113 -5.08 7.46 -7.32
CA ALA A 113 -5.40 8.12 -6.06
C ALA A 113 -4.38 9.23 -5.78
N LEU A 114 -4.88 10.43 -5.51
CA LEU A 114 -4.08 11.61 -5.19
C LEU A 114 -4.43 12.11 -3.80
N LYS A 115 -3.41 12.38 -2.99
CA LYS A 115 -3.51 12.96 -1.65
C LYS A 115 -2.74 14.26 -1.63
N PHE A 116 -3.41 15.36 -1.35
CA PHE A 116 -2.84 16.71 -1.30
C PHE A 116 -2.75 17.17 0.16
N TYR A 117 -1.60 17.65 0.57
CA TYR A 117 -1.35 18.16 1.92
C TYR A 117 -1.58 19.68 1.95
N THR A 118 -2.85 20.09 2.06
CA THR A 118 -3.22 21.51 2.10
C THR A 118 -3.07 22.08 3.52
N ASP A 119 -3.10 23.40 3.64
CA ASP A 119 -3.13 24.14 4.91
C ASP A 119 -4.46 24.00 5.68
N GLU A 120 -5.53 23.58 5.00
CA GLU A 120 -6.87 23.36 5.56
C GLU A 120 -7.16 21.87 5.83
N GLY A 121 -6.22 20.98 5.48
CA GLY A 121 -6.32 19.56 5.73
C GLY A 121 -5.86 18.70 4.55
N VAL A 122 -6.01 17.39 4.70
CA VAL A 122 -5.69 16.46 3.62
C VAL A 122 -6.88 16.35 2.68
N TYR A 123 -6.66 16.69 1.40
CA TYR A 123 -7.64 16.49 0.35
C TYR A 123 -7.29 15.22 -0.43
N ASP A 124 -8.18 14.22 -0.40
CA ASP A 124 -8.00 12.95 -1.11
C ASP A 124 -8.91 12.88 -2.35
N MET A 125 -8.33 12.98 -3.53
CA MET A 125 -9.01 12.72 -4.81
C MET A 125 -8.72 11.28 -5.24
N VAL A 126 -9.63 10.36 -4.88
CA VAL A 126 -9.48 8.92 -5.15
C VAL A 126 -10.05 8.58 -6.53
N GLY A 127 -9.27 8.88 -7.57
CA GLY A 127 -9.66 8.70 -8.97
C GLY A 127 -9.26 7.35 -9.58
N ASN A 128 -9.59 7.21 -10.86
CA ASN A 128 -9.15 6.14 -11.77
C ASN A 128 -8.66 6.75 -13.09
N ASN A 129 -7.98 5.95 -13.92
CA ASN A 129 -7.61 6.32 -15.29
C ASN A 129 -8.77 6.27 -16.30
N THR A 130 -10.02 6.25 -15.82
CA THR A 130 -11.25 6.23 -16.62
C THR A 130 -12.25 7.21 -16.03
N PRO A 131 -13.00 7.97 -16.86
CA PRO A 131 -14.01 8.92 -16.39
C PRO A 131 -15.32 8.25 -15.98
N VAL A 132 -15.49 6.95 -16.24
CA VAL A 132 -16.70 6.18 -15.91
C VAL A 132 -16.33 4.92 -15.13
N PHE A 133 -17.34 4.29 -14.54
CA PHE A 133 -17.22 3.01 -13.84
C PHE A 133 -18.29 2.03 -14.30
N PHE A 134 -18.08 0.73 -14.04
CA PHE A 134 -18.95 -0.36 -14.52
C PHE A 134 -20.36 -0.36 -13.92
N ILE A 135 -20.51 0.29 -12.77
CA ILE A 135 -21.75 0.35 -12.01
C ILE A 135 -21.99 1.77 -11.54
N LYS A 136 -23.27 2.11 -11.36
CA LYS A 136 -23.73 3.41 -10.85
C LYS A 136 -24.36 3.34 -9.45
N ASP A 137 -24.53 2.13 -8.92
CA ASP A 137 -25.08 1.87 -7.59
C ASP A 137 -24.02 1.17 -6.73
N PRO A 138 -23.62 1.75 -5.58
CA PRO A 138 -22.57 1.19 -4.73
C PRO A 138 -22.94 -0.18 -4.15
N LEU A 139 -24.22 -0.51 -4.02
CA LEU A 139 -24.66 -1.83 -3.56
C LEU A 139 -24.17 -2.94 -4.49
N LYS A 140 -23.91 -2.66 -5.77
CA LYS A 140 -23.37 -3.66 -6.70
C LYS A 140 -21.85 -3.84 -6.61
N PHE A 141 -21.13 -3.02 -5.84
CA PHE A 141 -19.67 -3.04 -5.83
C PHE A 141 -19.07 -4.37 -5.34
N GLN A 142 -19.57 -4.94 -4.25
CA GLN A 142 -19.07 -6.24 -3.77
C GLN A 142 -19.40 -7.38 -4.73
N HIS A 143 -20.51 -7.29 -5.47
CA HIS A 143 -20.88 -8.28 -6.49
C HIS A 143 -19.93 -8.19 -7.69
N PHE A 144 -19.69 -6.97 -8.19
CA PHE A 144 -18.72 -6.68 -9.24
C PHE A 144 -17.31 -7.16 -8.86
N ILE A 145 -16.79 -6.77 -7.69
CA ILE A 145 -15.42 -7.12 -7.30
C ILE A 145 -15.26 -8.63 -7.11
N ARG A 146 -16.29 -9.33 -6.62
CA ARG A 146 -16.28 -10.81 -6.56
C ARG A 146 -16.22 -11.41 -7.96
N SER A 147 -16.99 -10.89 -8.93
CA SER A 147 -16.97 -11.40 -10.30
C SER A 147 -15.62 -11.22 -10.99
N GLN A 148 -14.88 -10.15 -10.67
CA GLN A 148 -13.57 -9.88 -11.27
C GLN A 148 -12.41 -10.64 -10.60
N LYS A 149 -12.62 -11.25 -9.43
CA LYS A 149 -11.59 -11.95 -8.65
C LYS A 149 -11.62 -13.46 -8.91
N ARG A 150 -11.55 -14.26 -7.84
CA ARG A 150 -11.40 -15.71 -7.87
C ARG A 150 -12.66 -16.37 -7.37
N ARG A 151 -12.98 -17.54 -7.90
CA ARG A 151 -14.04 -18.38 -7.36
C ARG A 151 -13.68 -18.88 -5.96
N ALA A 152 -14.68 -19.04 -5.13
CA ALA A 152 -14.50 -19.54 -3.76
C ALA A 152 -14.15 -21.04 -3.70
N ASP A 153 -14.56 -21.83 -4.68
CA ASP A 153 -14.39 -23.30 -4.69
C ASP A 153 -13.00 -23.74 -5.18
N ASN A 154 -12.42 -23.05 -6.18
CA ASN A 154 -11.16 -23.44 -6.80
C ASN A 154 -10.09 -22.34 -6.82
N ASN A 155 -10.40 -21.13 -6.35
CA ASN A 155 -9.47 -20.00 -6.29
C ASN A 155 -8.90 -19.56 -7.66
N LEU A 156 -9.58 -19.89 -8.76
CA LEU A 156 -9.22 -19.49 -10.13
C LEU A 156 -10.08 -18.30 -10.59
N ARG A 157 -9.56 -17.52 -11.54
CA ARG A 157 -10.37 -16.54 -12.27
C ARG A 157 -11.32 -17.27 -13.22
N ASP A 158 -12.50 -16.70 -13.40
CA ASP A 158 -13.58 -17.34 -14.15
C ASP A 158 -14.23 -16.31 -15.07
N HIS A 159 -14.39 -16.67 -16.35
CA HIS A 159 -14.98 -15.78 -17.35
C HIS A 159 -16.51 -15.76 -17.26
N ASP A 160 -17.14 -16.86 -16.85
CA ASP A 160 -18.59 -16.91 -16.71
C ASP A 160 -19.04 -15.95 -15.62
N MET A 161 -18.36 -15.91 -14.48
CA MET A 161 -18.62 -14.92 -13.42
C MET A 161 -18.50 -13.48 -13.93
N GLN A 162 -17.48 -13.18 -14.74
CA GLN A 162 -17.22 -11.82 -15.23
C GLN A 162 -18.31 -11.32 -16.18
N TRP A 163 -18.86 -12.21 -17.01
CA TRP A 163 -19.86 -11.87 -18.02
C TRP A 163 -21.31 -12.08 -17.56
N ASP A 164 -21.55 -12.91 -16.53
CA ASP A 164 -22.86 -13.09 -15.89
C ASP A 164 -23.26 -11.87 -15.04
N PHE A 165 -22.28 -11.23 -14.40
CA PHE A 165 -22.48 -9.99 -13.65
C PHE A 165 -22.92 -8.82 -14.54
#